data_AF-A0A7C6HJG6-F1
#
_entry.id   AF-A0A7C6HJG6-F1
#
_cell.length_a   1.000
_cell.length_b   1.000
_cell.length_c   1.000
_cell.angle_alpha   90.00
_cell.angle_beta   90.00
_cell.angle_gamma   90.00
#
_symmetry.space_group_name_H-M   'P 1'
#
loop_
_entity.id
_entity.type
_entity.pdbx_description
1 polymer ?
#
loop_
_entity_poly.entity_id
_entity_poly.type
_entity_poly.pdbx_seq_one_letter_code
_entity_poly.pdbx_strand_id
1 'polypeptide(L)'
;MKRRVNIFLVSLITIIILLPSSFIFKEPKDRTFFAGIVLTVLVYVLIYSFGGLAKLIIYSIYGIICAMLLIVLPQYQIAITLLASLLFVLNPLAEFENYLSKRISDEEIVPINVDLYGSRAPYMAYRKEMKNYYHLPQTRKLYTKKPYYKLRQVIILILTAIGVFVLINQLGEMAITFENFKLSSFFSSLYGLFVIVTSILVLYKKGFTSLFRILVILIYPPIIYVFLIYIPVDSTKYILSGVALILGIATGVYEFIKLRARVIFEHYHYYDQDKQREVFANALFEPFVYNENYQISVVYQIAIALTQFQKKLQQVLIYANAKKFFITAYTYDKKFIKLYCEFHNEDELKVHKFLDFLEAQFNDQIQMVIREDKYKTLYEKNFFHQPNYIIARALYLADILDELEIRSKVIISFVVYFNTNEDLHAFSLKYNYKYLRKISYDGHMTVQVDLQVPNTSYIIETKIQEFLLDLLIYNGHYVRINLYY
;
A
#
# COMPACT_ATOMS: atom_id res chain seq x y z
N MET A 1 20.23 14.37 3.20
CA MET A 1 19.64 13.49 2.12
C MET A 1 20.42 13.49 0.78
N LYS A 2 20.71 14.64 0.14
CA LYS A 2 21.45 14.72 -1.15
C LYS A 2 22.82 14.03 -1.13
N ARG A 3 23.55 14.09 -0.01
CA ARG A 3 24.86 13.47 0.16
C ARG A 3 24.86 11.94 0.03
N ARG A 4 23.87 11.23 0.62
CA ARG A 4 23.80 9.75 0.56
C ARG A 4 23.39 9.25 -0.82
N VAL A 5 22.49 9.98 -1.49
CA VAL A 5 22.11 9.72 -2.89
C VAL A 5 23.31 9.94 -3.81
N ASN A 6 24.08 10.99 -3.60
CA ASN A 6 25.31 11.24 -4.36
C ASN A 6 26.37 10.17 -4.09
N ILE A 7 26.57 9.75 -2.83
CA ILE A 7 27.49 8.64 -2.49
C ILE A 7 27.03 7.35 -3.17
N PHE A 8 25.72 7.03 -3.15
CA PHE A 8 25.15 5.87 -3.83
C PHE A 8 25.35 5.93 -5.35
N LEU A 9 25.04 7.06 -5.99
CA LEU A 9 25.20 7.23 -7.44
C LEU A 9 26.67 7.18 -7.85
N VAL A 10 27.56 7.85 -7.13
CA VAL A 10 29.00 7.85 -7.41
C VAL A 10 29.59 6.46 -7.22
N SER A 11 29.21 5.73 -6.17
CA SER A 11 29.67 4.35 -5.97
C SER A 11 29.10 3.40 -7.03
N LEU A 12 27.83 3.54 -7.43
CA LEU A 12 27.23 2.75 -8.51
C LEU A 12 27.94 3.00 -9.84
N ILE A 13 28.20 4.27 -10.19
CA ILE A 13 28.91 4.67 -11.42
C ILE A 13 30.34 4.14 -11.39
N THR A 14 31.06 4.30 -10.27
CA THR A 14 32.42 3.78 -10.08
C THR A 14 32.45 2.25 -10.25
N ILE A 15 31.45 1.53 -9.74
CA ILE A 15 31.32 0.08 -9.87
C ILE A 15 31.04 -0.33 -11.34
N ILE A 16 30.15 0.38 -12.03
CA ILE A 16 29.85 0.15 -13.46
C ILE A 16 31.11 0.34 -14.33
N ILE A 17 32.05 1.20 -13.93
CA ILE A 17 33.32 1.42 -14.63
C ILE A 17 34.40 0.39 -14.23
N LEU A 18 34.49 0.05 -12.93
CA LEU A 18 35.51 -0.84 -12.39
C LEU A 18 35.26 -2.33 -12.69
N LEU A 19 34.00 -2.78 -12.77
CA LEU A 19 33.69 -4.19 -13.07
C LEU A 19 34.18 -4.59 -14.47
N PRO A 20 33.78 -3.91 -15.56
CA PRO A 20 34.21 -4.26 -16.92
C PRO A 20 35.72 -4.15 -17.11
N SER A 21 36.36 -3.10 -16.54
CA SER A 21 37.81 -2.95 -16.61
C SER A 21 38.55 -4.09 -15.91
N SER A 22 38.05 -4.59 -14.78
CA SER A 22 38.65 -5.75 -14.11
C SER A 22 38.54 -7.05 -14.92
N PHE A 23 37.48 -7.22 -15.71
CA PHE A 23 37.33 -8.36 -16.62
C PHE A 23 38.27 -8.30 -17.83
N ILE A 24 38.68 -7.10 -18.25
CA ILE A 24 39.57 -6.87 -19.38
C ILE A 24 41.05 -7.01 -18.98
N PHE A 25 41.45 -6.45 -17.83
CA PHE A 25 42.87 -6.25 -17.50
C PHE A 25 43.47 -7.23 -16.48
N LYS A 26 42.68 -8.10 -15.84
CA LYS A 26 43.18 -9.01 -14.78
C LYS A 26 43.15 -10.48 -15.17
N GLU A 27 43.99 -11.28 -14.53
CA GLU A 27 43.99 -12.73 -14.63
C GLU A 27 42.73 -13.36 -13.99
N PRO A 28 42.31 -14.57 -14.41
CA PRO A 28 41.02 -15.17 -13.98
C PRO A 28 40.83 -15.29 -12.47
N LYS A 29 41.90 -15.59 -11.72
CA LYS A 29 41.87 -15.73 -10.25
C LYS A 29 41.71 -14.38 -9.54
N ASP A 30 42.27 -13.31 -10.13
CA ASP A 30 42.15 -11.96 -9.61
C ASP A 30 40.81 -11.31 -9.98
N ARG A 31 40.15 -11.79 -11.04
CA ARG A 31 38.79 -11.37 -11.42
C ARG A 31 37.76 -11.76 -10.36
N THR A 32 37.80 -13.00 -9.88
CA THR A 32 36.84 -13.48 -8.87
C THR A 32 37.05 -12.80 -7.52
N PHE A 33 38.30 -12.62 -7.10
CA PHE A 33 38.62 -11.87 -5.88
C PHE A 33 38.17 -10.41 -5.97
N PHE A 34 38.44 -9.73 -7.10
CA PHE A 34 38.01 -8.35 -7.31
C PHE A 34 36.49 -8.21 -7.37
N ALA A 35 35.79 -9.13 -8.05
CA ALA A 35 34.34 -9.15 -8.09
C ALA A 35 33.73 -9.33 -6.68
N GLY A 36 34.34 -10.17 -5.84
CA GLY A 36 33.94 -10.35 -4.44
C GLY A 36 34.07 -9.07 -3.61
N ILE A 37 35.19 -8.34 -3.76
CA ILE A 37 35.39 -7.04 -3.10
C ILE A 37 34.34 -6.04 -3.56
N VAL A 38 34.13 -5.91 -4.88
CA VAL A 38 33.15 -4.97 -5.44
C VAL A 38 31.72 -5.27 -4.97
N LEU A 39 31.34 -6.54 -4.94
CA LEU A 39 30.01 -6.97 -4.48
C LEU A 39 29.83 -6.71 -2.98
N THR A 40 30.88 -6.92 -2.18
CA THR A 40 30.87 -6.61 -0.75
C THR A 40 30.70 -5.10 -0.52
N VAL A 41 31.48 -4.28 -1.22
CA VAL A 41 31.37 -2.81 -1.15
C VAL A 41 29.97 -2.36 -1.58
N LEU A 42 29.40 -2.94 -2.62
CA LEU A 42 28.04 -2.63 -3.09
C LEU A 42 26.98 -2.95 -2.03
N VAL A 43 27.10 -4.10 -1.36
CA VAL A 43 26.20 -4.49 -0.27
C VAL A 43 26.28 -3.49 0.88
N TYR A 44 27.49 -3.10 1.31
CA TYR A 44 27.66 -2.10 2.37
C TYR A 44 27.17 -0.70 1.97
N VAL A 45 27.38 -0.29 0.73
CA VAL A 45 26.80 0.94 0.19
C VAL A 45 25.27 0.89 0.23
N LEU A 46 24.65 -0.22 -0.18
CA LEU A 46 23.19 -0.39 -0.11
C LEU A 46 22.68 -0.33 1.34
N ILE A 47 23.37 -1.01 2.27
CA ILE A 47 23.04 -0.97 3.69
C ILE A 47 23.13 0.47 4.22
N TYR A 48 24.18 1.22 3.85
CA TYR A 48 24.30 2.62 4.24
C TYR A 48 23.19 3.49 3.62
N SER A 49 22.92 3.34 2.33
CA SER A 49 21.96 4.17 1.60
C SER A 49 20.52 3.96 2.09
N PHE A 50 20.12 2.72 2.39
CA PHE A 50 18.76 2.39 2.81
C PHE A 50 18.59 2.23 4.32
N GLY A 51 19.65 1.89 5.04
CA GLY A 51 19.59 1.47 6.44
C GLY A 51 20.12 2.45 7.47
N GLY A 52 20.87 3.48 7.07
CA GLY A 52 21.44 4.39 8.07
C GLY A 52 22.91 4.11 8.41
N LEU A 53 23.57 5.06 9.06
CA LEU A 53 24.95 4.87 9.55
C LEU A 53 24.99 3.88 10.72
N ALA A 54 24.00 3.90 11.60
CA ALA A 54 23.87 2.94 12.70
C ALA A 54 23.83 1.48 12.21
N LYS A 55 23.03 1.22 11.17
CA LYS A 55 22.89 -0.11 10.58
C LYS A 55 24.14 -0.55 9.84
N LEU A 56 24.82 0.37 9.16
CA LEU A 56 26.11 0.11 8.54
C LEU A 56 27.15 -0.38 9.57
N ILE A 57 27.24 0.29 10.72
CA ILE A 57 28.18 -0.09 11.79
C ILE A 57 27.90 -1.51 12.27
N ILE A 58 26.64 -1.83 12.57
CA ILE A 58 26.27 -3.16 13.09
C ILE A 58 26.53 -4.25 12.07
N TYR A 59 26.18 -4.00 10.81
CA TYR A 59 26.35 -4.96 9.75
C TYR A 59 27.84 -5.16 9.43
N SER A 60 28.67 -4.13 9.67
CA SER A 60 30.13 -4.24 9.59
C SER A 60 30.69 -5.09 10.73
N ILE A 61 30.17 -4.94 11.96
CA ILE A 61 30.54 -5.80 13.08
C ILE A 61 30.22 -7.26 12.75
N TYR A 62 29.02 -7.54 12.23
CA TYR A 62 28.64 -8.89 11.80
C TYR A 62 29.55 -9.42 10.69
N GLY A 63 29.82 -8.62 9.67
CA GLY A 63 30.71 -9.00 8.58
C GLY A 63 32.12 -9.32 9.04
N ILE A 64 32.70 -8.52 9.94
CA ILE A 64 34.03 -8.74 10.51
C ILE A 64 34.07 -10.03 11.32
N ILE A 65 33.09 -10.25 12.21
CA ILE A 65 33.02 -11.47 13.03
C ILE A 65 32.89 -12.70 12.12
N CYS A 66 32.02 -12.65 11.11
CA CYS A 66 31.84 -13.76 10.17
C CYS A 66 33.11 -14.00 9.34
N ALA A 67 33.79 -12.95 8.89
CA ALA A 67 35.06 -13.07 8.17
C ALA A 67 36.15 -13.70 9.04
N MET A 68 36.28 -13.28 10.30
CA MET A 68 37.22 -13.90 11.24
C MET A 68 36.90 -15.37 11.48
N LEU A 69 35.62 -15.71 11.66
CA LEU A 69 35.20 -17.10 11.82
C LEU A 69 35.51 -17.94 10.57
N LEU A 70 35.29 -17.41 9.38
CA LEU A 70 35.63 -18.10 8.12
C LEU A 70 37.14 -18.32 7.96
N ILE A 71 37.97 -17.39 8.44
CA ILE A 71 39.44 -17.52 8.40
C ILE A 71 39.92 -18.58 9.40
N VAL A 72 39.37 -18.58 10.62
CA VAL A 72 39.82 -19.50 11.69
C VAL A 72 39.23 -20.90 11.51
N LEU A 73 38.01 -21.01 10.99
CA LEU A 73 37.25 -22.26 10.86
C LEU A 73 36.79 -22.50 9.42
N PRO A 74 37.71 -22.64 8.45
CA PRO A 74 37.36 -22.77 7.03
C PRO A 74 36.54 -24.03 6.74
N GLN A 75 36.72 -25.10 7.53
CA GLN A 75 35.97 -26.35 7.39
C GLN A 75 34.47 -26.21 7.71
N TYR A 76 34.08 -25.13 8.41
CA TYR A 76 32.70 -24.87 8.80
C TYR A 76 32.05 -23.76 7.95
N GLN A 77 32.58 -23.47 6.76
CA GLN A 77 32.13 -22.38 5.90
C GLN A 77 30.61 -22.34 5.71
N ILE A 78 29.96 -23.49 5.51
CA ILE A 78 28.51 -23.58 5.32
C ILE A 78 27.75 -23.18 6.60
N ALA A 79 28.17 -23.71 7.76
CA ALA A 79 27.55 -23.40 9.05
C ALA A 79 27.73 -21.93 9.42
N ILE A 80 28.91 -21.36 9.16
CA ILE A 80 29.22 -19.95 9.42
C ILE A 80 28.41 -19.04 8.50
N THR A 81 28.24 -19.41 7.22
CA THR A 81 27.40 -18.66 6.27
C THR A 81 25.93 -18.64 6.70
N LEU A 82 25.43 -19.77 7.21
CA LEU A 82 24.08 -19.87 7.75
C LEU A 82 23.91 -19.02 9.03
N LEU A 83 24.87 -19.10 9.95
CA LEU A 83 24.92 -18.23 11.14
C LEU A 83 24.95 -16.75 10.76
N ALA A 84 25.77 -16.37 9.77
CA ALA A 84 25.83 -15.02 9.25
C ALA A 84 24.46 -14.57 8.73
N SER A 85 23.79 -15.39 7.91
CA SER A 85 22.46 -15.07 7.39
C SER A 85 21.41 -14.86 8.50
N LEU A 86 21.48 -15.66 9.57
CA LEU A 86 20.62 -15.50 10.75
C LEU A 86 20.95 -14.23 11.54
N LEU A 87 22.24 -13.88 11.70
CA LEU A 87 22.66 -12.63 12.33
C LEU A 87 22.10 -11.40 11.60
N PHE A 88 22.15 -11.40 10.26
CA PHE A 88 21.61 -10.32 9.44
C PHE A 88 20.07 -10.21 9.49
N VAL A 89 19.36 -11.32 9.70
CA VAL A 89 17.88 -11.35 9.76
C VAL A 89 17.37 -11.04 11.18
N LEU A 90 17.97 -11.63 12.20
CA LEU A 90 17.51 -11.51 13.59
C LEU A 90 18.03 -10.24 14.26
N ASN A 91 19.16 -9.70 13.79
CA ASN A 91 19.79 -8.48 14.29
C ASN A 91 19.89 -8.44 15.83
N PRO A 92 20.68 -9.34 16.45
CA PRO A 92 20.80 -9.42 17.90
C PRO A 92 21.35 -8.15 18.56
N LEU A 93 21.94 -7.23 17.79
CA LEU A 93 22.42 -5.92 18.27
C LEU A 93 21.38 -4.80 18.04
N ALA A 94 20.09 -5.13 17.86
CA ALA A 94 19.04 -4.14 17.63
C ALA A 94 18.96 -3.06 18.73
N GLU A 95 19.19 -3.40 20.00
CA GLU A 95 19.24 -2.41 21.08
C GLU A 95 20.42 -1.44 20.94
N PHE A 96 21.56 -1.95 20.48
CA PHE A 96 22.73 -1.13 20.17
C PHE A 96 22.50 -0.26 18.91
N GLU A 97 21.75 -0.76 17.91
CA GLU A 97 21.26 0.04 16.77
C GLU A 97 20.43 1.21 17.23
N ASN A 98 19.49 0.96 18.15
CA ASN A 98 18.63 1.99 18.70
C ASN A 98 19.42 3.00 19.53
N TYR A 99 20.43 2.56 20.28
CA TYR A 99 21.32 3.45 21.01
C TYR A 99 22.11 4.37 20.06
N LEU A 100 22.71 3.81 19.01
CA LEU A 100 23.43 4.59 17.99
C LEU A 100 22.50 5.56 17.26
N SER A 101 21.30 5.09 16.90
CA SER A 101 20.29 5.89 16.20
C SER A 101 19.77 7.06 17.03
N LYS A 102 19.92 7.06 18.37
CA LYS A 102 19.56 8.21 19.21
C LYS A 102 20.68 9.26 19.32
N ARG A 103 21.91 8.92 18.93
CA ARG A 103 23.10 9.79 19.06
C ARG A 103 23.64 10.30 17.73
N ILE A 104 23.15 9.75 16.62
CA ILE A 104 23.51 10.15 15.26
C ILE A 104 22.53 11.25 14.79
N SER A 105 22.97 12.11 13.87
CA SER A 105 22.10 13.14 13.28
C SER A 105 20.94 12.54 12.48
N ASP A 106 19.76 13.16 12.53
CA ASP A 106 18.54 12.68 11.84
C ASP A 106 18.75 12.44 10.33
N GLU A 107 19.63 13.22 9.70
CA GLU A 107 19.99 13.07 8.28
C GLU A 107 20.70 11.76 7.93
N GLU A 108 21.35 11.12 8.90
CA GLU A 108 22.10 9.87 8.74
C GLU A 108 21.29 8.63 9.17
N ILE A 109 20.11 8.84 9.76
CA ILE A 109 19.20 7.80 10.26
C ILE A 109 18.06 7.56 9.28
N VAL A 110 17.51 8.60 8.66
CA VAL A 110 16.34 8.47 7.78
C VAL A 110 16.72 7.72 6.49
N PRO A 111 15.98 6.64 6.12
CA PRO A 111 16.20 5.93 4.86
C PRO A 111 16.00 6.87 3.67
N ILE A 112 16.71 6.67 2.57
CA ILE A 112 16.42 7.40 1.33
C ILE A 112 15.01 7.01 0.87
N ASN A 113 14.04 7.91 1.10
CA ASN A 113 12.73 7.83 0.47
C ASN A 113 12.89 8.33 -0.97
N VAL A 114 13.11 7.40 -1.89
CA VAL A 114 12.96 7.71 -3.31
C VAL A 114 11.47 7.73 -3.59
N ASP A 115 10.90 8.93 -3.79
CA ASP A 115 9.56 9.07 -4.35
C ASP A 115 9.59 8.65 -5.82
N LEU A 116 9.56 7.33 -6.05
CA LEU A 116 9.58 6.69 -7.37
C LEU A 116 8.42 7.14 -8.29
N TYR A 117 7.43 7.85 -7.74
CA TYR A 117 6.18 8.20 -8.40
C TYR A 117 6.02 9.68 -8.74
N GLY A 118 6.94 10.55 -8.28
CA GLY A 118 6.91 11.99 -8.58
C GLY A 118 5.55 12.65 -8.33
N SER A 119 5.08 13.47 -9.28
CA SER A 119 3.80 14.18 -9.19
C SER A 119 2.56 13.26 -9.07
N ARG A 120 2.67 11.98 -9.44
CA ARG A 120 1.59 10.99 -9.33
C ARG A 120 1.59 10.24 -7.99
N ALA A 121 2.46 10.61 -7.05
CA ALA A 121 2.48 10.03 -5.71
C ALA A 121 1.10 10.06 -4.99
N PRO A 122 0.28 11.13 -5.06
CA PRO A 122 -1.04 11.17 -4.41
C PRO A 122 -1.95 10.02 -4.87
N TYR A 123 -1.99 9.75 -6.18
CA TYR A 123 -2.80 8.66 -6.72
C TYR A 123 -2.27 7.28 -6.30
N MET A 124 -0.95 7.12 -6.17
CA MET A 124 -0.39 5.85 -5.71
C MET A 124 -0.70 5.57 -4.24
N ALA A 125 -0.72 6.61 -3.40
CA ALA A 125 -1.17 6.52 -2.02
C ALA A 125 -2.67 6.16 -1.96
N TYR A 126 -3.51 6.83 -2.75
CA TYR A 126 -4.93 6.47 -2.88
C TYR A 126 -5.15 5.02 -3.33
N ARG A 127 -4.39 4.57 -4.34
CA ARG A 127 -4.46 3.19 -4.82
C ARG A 127 -4.04 2.19 -3.74
N LYS A 128 -3.11 2.55 -2.86
CA LYS A 128 -2.71 1.72 -1.72
C LYS A 128 -3.87 1.60 -0.72
N GLU A 129 -4.52 2.72 -0.38
CA GLU A 129 -5.70 2.69 0.50
C GLU A 129 -6.86 1.90 -0.11
N MET A 130 -7.18 2.12 -1.38
CA MET A 130 -8.19 1.33 -2.10
C MET A 130 -7.89 -0.18 -2.04
N LYS A 131 -6.61 -0.59 -2.10
CA LYS A 131 -6.26 -2.00 -1.91
C LYS A 131 -6.43 -2.46 -0.46
N ASN A 132 -6.13 -1.62 0.52
CA ASN A 132 -6.35 -1.96 1.93
C ASN A 132 -7.84 -2.23 2.19
N TYR A 133 -8.72 -1.35 1.69
CA TYR A 133 -10.17 -1.51 1.80
C TYR A 133 -10.70 -2.71 1.02
N TYR A 134 -10.20 -2.96 -0.20
CA TYR A 134 -10.54 -4.19 -0.94
C TYR A 134 -10.21 -5.47 -0.13
N HIS A 135 -9.15 -5.43 0.67
CA HIS A 135 -8.73 -6.54 1.52
C HIS A 135 -9.33 -6.50 2.95
N LEU A 136 -10.06 -5.44 3.31
CA LEU A 136 -10.66 -5.26 4.64
C LEU A 136 -11.55 -6.45 5.05
N PRO A 137 -12.40 -7.04 4.17
CA PRO A 137 -13.19 -8.21 4.54
C PRO A 137 -12.35 -9.43 4.93
N GLN A 138 -11.13 -9.56 4.39
CA GLN A 138 -10.20 -10.64 4.76
C GLN A 138 -9.53 -10.34 6.10
N THR A 139 -9.15 -9.09 6.33
CA THR A 139 -8.62 -8.63 7.62
C THR A 139 -9.64 -8.80 8.73
N ARG A 140 -10.91 -8.43 8.49
CA ARG A 140 -12.04 -8.61 9.40
C ARG A 140 -12.20 -10.06 9.87
N LYS A 141 -12.01 -11.04 8.97
CA LYS A 141 -12.06 -12.48 9.34
C LYS A 141 -11.01 -12.86 10.39
N LEU A 142 -9.89 -12.15 10.49
CA LEU A 142 -8.87 -12.43 11.51
C LEU A 142 -9.35 -12.03 12.91
N TYR A 143 -10.10 -10.94 13.02
CA TYR A 143 -10.61 -10.43 14.29
C TYR A 143 -11.91 -11.15 14.70
N THR A 144 -12.84 -11.31 13.76
CA THR A 144 -14.18 -11.87 14.02
C THR A 144 -14.19 -13.40 14.05
N LYS A 145 -13.42 -14.08 13.19
CA LYS A 145 -13.45 -15.55 13.05
C LYS A 145 -12.23 -16.20 13.69
N LYS A 146 -12.30 -16.44 15.00
CA LYS A 146 -11.31 -17.22 15.78
C LYS A 146 -10.83 -18.52 15.11
N PRO A 147 -11.67 -19.40 14.52
CA PRO A 147 -11.18 -20.63 13.89
C PRO A 147 -10.33 -20.36 12.65
N TYR A 148 -10.66 -19.34 11.86
CA TYR A 148 -9.87 -18.96 10.69
C TYR A 148 -8.47 -18.48 11.11
N TYR A 149 -8.41 -17.65 12.16
CA TYR A 149 -7.14 -17.20 12.74
C TYR A 149 -6.29 -18.36 13.25
N LYS A 150 -6.87 -19.28 14.06
CA LYS A 150 -6.15 -20.45 14.58
C LYS A 150 -5.65 -21.36 13.45
N LEU A 151 -6.48 -21.68 12.46
CA LEU A 151 -6.09 -22.48 11.31
C LEU A 151 -4.91 -21.85 10.54
N ARG A 152 -4.97 -20.53 10.33
CA ARG A 152 -3.89 -19.77 9.69
C ARG A 152 -2.58 -19.89 10.47
N GLN A 153 -2.62 -19.74 11.80
CA GLN A 153 -1.43 -19.88 12.64
C GLN A 153 -0.86 -21.29 12.61
N VAL A 154 -1.71 -22.31 12.72
CA VAL A 154 -1.30 -23.72 12.65
C VAL A 154 -0.62 -24.02 11.32
N ILE A 155 -1.19 -23.57 10.19
CA ILE A 155 -0.59 -23.80 8.88
C ILE A 155 0.72 -23.03 8.72
N ILE A 156 0.83 -21.80 9.23
CA ILE A 156 2.10 -21.06 9.25
C ILE A 156 3.17 -21.83 10.04
N LEU A 157 2.81 -22.37 11.21
CA LEU A 157 3.72 -23.14 12.05
C LEU A 157 4.17 -24.43 11.33
N ILE A 158 3.23 -25.16 10.73
CA ILE A 158 3.54 -26.36 9.93
C ILE A 158 4.48 -26.01 8.77
N LEU A 159 4.17 -24.97 7.98
CA LEU A 159 5.02 -24.54 6.87
C LEU A 159 6.41 -24.09 7.34
N THR A 160 6.50 -23.46 8.51
CA THR A 160 7.77 -23.04 9.10
C THR A 160 8.58 -24.25 9.54
N ALA A 161 7.96 -25.23 10.20
CA ALA A 161 8.61 -26.47 10.58
C ALA A 161 9.10 -27.26 9.36
N ILE A 162 8.28 -27.38 8.30
CA ILE A 162 8.67 -27.98 7.03
C ILE A 162 9.82 -27.19 6.40
N GLY A 163 9.75 -25.87 6.37
CA GLY A 163 10.80 -25.01 5.82
C GLY A 163 12.13 -25.20 6.54
N VAL A 164 12.13 -25.24 7.88
CA VAL A 164 13.32 -25.50 8.70
C VAL A 164 13.86 -26.92 8.43
N PHE A 165 12.99 -27.92 8.39
CA PHE A 165 13.38 -29.30 8.11
C PHE A 165 14.03 -29.47 6.73
N VAL A 166 13.39 -28.90 5.69
CA VAL A 166 13.91 -28.89 4.32
C VAL A 166 15.26 -28.17 4.28
N LEU A 167 15.35 -27.02 4.94
CA LEU A 167 16.59 -26.24 5.01
C LEU A 167 17.71 -27.09 5.61
N ILE A 168 17.51 -27.69 6.79
CA ILE A 168 18.51 -28.53 7.48
C ILE A 168 18.95 -29.72 6.61
N ASN A 169 18.00 -30.47 6.06
CA ASN A 169 18.31 -31.71 5.33
C ASN A 169 18.96 -31.46 3.97
N GLN A 170 18.76 -30.29 3.37
CA GLN A 170 19.29 -29.96 2.05
C GLN A 170 20.48 -29.00 2.09
N LEU A 171 21.02 -28.67 3.28
CA LEU A 171 22.21 -27.83 3.41
C LEU A 171 23.38 -28.32 2.56
N GLY A 172 23.62 -29.63 2.56
CA GLY A 172 24.68 -30.26 1.76
C GLY A 172 24.44 -30.11 0.25
N GLU A 173 23.22 -30.37 -0.22
CA GLU A 173 22.87 -30.22 -1.65
C GLU A 173 22.86 -28.76 -2.10
N MET A 174 22.45 -27.84 -1.24
CA MET A 174 22.48 -26.40 -1.53
C MET A 174 23.92 -25.92 -1.71
N ALA A 175 24.84 -26.33 -0.84
CA ALA A 175 26.27 -26.02 -0.98
C ALA A 175 26.86 -26.54 -2.31
N ILE A 176 26.54 -27.78 -2.67
CA ILE A 176 26.96 -28.38 -3.95
C ILE A 176 26.34 -27.62 -5.14
N THR A 177 25.11 -27.14 -5.04
CA THR A 177 24.44 -26.37 -6.11
C THR A 177 25.08 -25.00 -6.33
N PHE A 178 25.59 -24.37 -5.28
CA PHE A 178 26.33 -23.10 -5.39
C PHE A 178 27.72 -23.27 -6.01
N GLU A 179 28.37 -24.42 -5.79
CA GLU A 179 29.65 -24.74 -6.41
C GLU A 179 29.49 -25.24 -7.85
N ASN A 180 28.46 -26.04 -8.13
CA ASN A 180 28.16 -26.62 -9.44
C ASN A 180 26.65 -26.64 -9.70
N PHE A 181 26.16 -25.66 -10.46
CA PHE A 181 24.73 -25.52 -10.74
C PHE A 181 24.18 -26.72 -11.52
N LYS A 182 23.33 -27.53 -10.87
CA LYS A 182 22.53 -28.58 -11.50
C LYS A 182 21.05 -28.24 -11.38
N LEU A 183 20.34 -28.33 -12.50
CA LEU A 183 18.90 -28.01 -12.56
C LEU A 183 18.08 -28.88 -11.60
N SER A 184 18.50 -30.13 -11.40
CA SER A 184 17.84 -31.05 -10.47
C SER A 184 17.97 -30.62 -9.03
N SER A 185 19.16 -30.25 -8.61
CA SER A 185 19.45 -29.77 -7.25
C SER A 185 18.79 -28.41 -6.98
N PHE A 186 18.68 -27.55 -7.99
CA PHE A 186 17.94 -26.29 -7.89
C PHE A 186 16.45 -26.50 -7.60
N PHE A 187 15.77 -27.38 -8.36
CA PHE A 187 14.35 -27.65 -8.15
C PHE A 187 14.07 -28.47 -6.90
N SER A 188 14.94 -29.43 -6.55
CA SER A 188 14.78 -30.25 -5.33
C SER A 188 14.99 -29.43 -4.05
N SER A 189 15.92 -28.47 -4.06
CA SER A 189 16.30 -27.74 -2.85
C SER A 189 15.89 -26.27 -2.79
N LEU A 190 16.42 -25.44 -3.69
CA LEU A 190 16.24 -23.99 -3.63
C LEU A 190 14.82 -23.57 -4.01
N TYR A 191 14.21 -24.19 -5.03
CA TYR A 191 12.87 -23.84 -5.48
C TYR A 191 11.80 -24.22 -4.45
N GLY A 192 11.89 -25.43 -3.87
CA GLY A 192 10.97 -25.88 -2.81
C GLY A 192 11.00 -24.94 -1.60
N LEU A 193 12.20 -24.59 -1.13
CA LEU A 193 12.38 -23.62 -0.06
C LEU A 193 11.77 -22.25 -0.42
N PHE A 194 12.03 -21.76 -1.64
CA PHE A 194 11.46 -20.50 -2.14
C PHE A 194 9.93 -20.51 -2.10
N VAL A 195 9.29 -21.59 -2.54
CA VAL A 195 7.83 -21.73 -2.50
C VAL A 195 7.31 -21.74 -1.07
N ILE A 196 7.97 -22.45 -0.15
CA ILE A 196 7.59 -22.50 1.28
C ILE A 196 7.70 -21.11 1.91
N VAL A 197 8.83 -20.42 1.74
CA VAL A 197 9.05 -19.08 2.31
C VAL A 197 8.06 -18.07 1.73
N THR A 198 7.84 -18.09 0.42
CA THR A 198 6.84 -17.24 -0.24
C THR A 198 5.43 -17.53 0.30
N SER A 199 5.11 -18.80 0.52
CA SER A 199 3.82 -19.23 1.06
C SER A 199 3.60 -18.72 2.49
N ILE A 200 4.60 -18.80 3.36
CA ILE A 200 4.56 -18.26 4.73
C ILE A 200 4.30 -16.75 4.69
N LEU A 201 5.07 -16.01 3.88
CA LEU A 201 4.94 -14.54 3.78
C LEU A 201 3.56 -14.12 3.26
N VAL A 202 3.07 -14.79 2.21
CA VAL A 202 1.75 -14.50 1.63
C VAL A 202 0.65 -14.87 2.60
N LEU A 203 0.75 -16.04 3.24
CA LEU A 203 -0.24 -16.49 4.21
C LEU A 203 -0.29 -15.54 5.40
N TYR A 204 0.85 -15.09 5.92
CA TYR A 204 0.97 -14.13 7.02
C TYR A 204 0.49 -12.70 6.69
N LYS A 205 0.66 -12.23 5.45
CA LYS A 205 0.22 -10.87 5.07
C LYS A 205 -1.18 -10.81 4.47
N LYS A 206 -1.59 -11.81 3.68
CA LYS A 206 -2.77 -11.73 2.79
C LYS A 206 -3.77 -12.88 2.91
N GLY A 207 -3.45 -13.94 3.67
CA GLY A 207 -4.36 -15.05 3.95
C GLY A 207 -4.48 -16.09 2.83
N PHE A 208 -5.36 -17.09 3.03
CA PHE A 208 -5.43 -18.29 2.20
C PHE A 208 -5.79 -18.03 0.73
N THR A 209 -6.74 -17.12 0.46
CA THR A 209 -7.15 -16.83 -0.94
C THR A 209 -5.97 -16.32 -1.77
N SER A 210 -5.10 -15.50 -1.17
CA SER A 210 -3.92 -14.99 -1.86
C SER A 210 -2.83 -16.07 -1.98
N LEU A 211 -2.70 -16.94 -0.98
CA LEU A 211 -1.79 -18.09 -1.00
C LEU A 211 -2.10 -19.01 -2.19
N PHE A 212 -3.36 -19.45 -2.33
CA PHE A 212 -3.74 -20.36 -3.41
C PHE A 212 -3.51 -19.76 -4.80
N ARG A 213 -3.82 -18.47 -5.00
CA ARG A 213 -3.59 -17.80 -6.28
C ARG A 213 -2.11 -17.76 -6.67
N ILE A 214 -1.22 -17.55 -5.71
CA ILE A 214 0.22 -17.54 -5.95
C ILE A 214 0.75 -18.96 -6.16
N LEU A 215 0.27 -19.93 -5.38
CA LEU A 215 0.65 -21.35 -5.56
C LEU A 215 0.26 -21.89 -6.93
N VAL A 216 -0.88 -21.49 -7.49
CA VAL A 216 -1.29 -21.87 -8.86
C VAL A 216 -0.26 -21.41 -9.90
N ILE A 217 0.44 -20.29 -9.68
CA ILE A 217 1.51 -19.83 -10.58
C ILE A 217 2.81 -20.58 -10.30
N LEU A 218 3.14 -20.76 -9.01
CA LEU A 218 4.39 -21.41 -8.58
C LEU A 218 4.43 -22.93 -8.84
N ILE A 219 3.32 -23.57 -9.18
CA ILE A 219 3.31 -25.01 -9.49
C ILE A 219 3.76 -25.32 -10.92
N TYR A 220 3.73 -24.34 -11.83
CA TYR A 220 4.08 -24.59 -13.24
C TYR A 220 5.57 -24.89 -13.46
N PRO A 221 6.54 -24.16 -12.88
CA PRO A 221 7.96 -24.50 -13.04
C PRO A 221 8.32 -25.94 -12.63
N PRO A 222 7.87 -26.48 -11.48
CA PRO A 222 8.15 -27.88 -11.14
C PRO A 222 7.43 -28.88 -12.04
N ILE A 223 6.22 -28.58 -12.55
CA ILE A 223 5.54 -29.45 -13.53
C ILE A 223 6.36 -29.53 -14.83
N ILE A 224 6.83 -28.39 -15.34
CA ILE A 224 7.67 -28.33 -16.54
C ILE A 224 8.95 -29.12 -16.32
N TYR A 225 9.60 -28.95 -15.16
CA TYR A 225 10.79 -29.71 -14.79
C TYR A 225 10.53 -31.22 -14.79
N VAL A 226 9.42 -31.68 -14.19
CA VAL A 226 9.06 -33.10 -14.16
C VAL A 226 8.86 -33.64 -15.58
N PHE A 227 8.17 -32.89 -16.45
CA PHE A 227 7.98 -33.29 -17.85
C PHE A 227 9.30 -33.38 -18.62
N LEU A 228 10.23 -32.46 -18.38
CA LEU A 228 11.53 -32.45 -19.05
C LEU A 228 12.46 -33.61 -18.63
N ILE A 229 12.25 -34.22 -17.46
CA ILE A 229 13.14 -35.27 -16.95
C ILE A 229 12.53 -36.65 -17.03
N TYR A 230 11.26 -36.80 -16.65
CA TYR A 230 10.65 -38.11 -16.45
C TYR A 230 9.88 -38.62 -17.66
N ILE A 231 9.63 -37.79 -18.69
CA ILE A 231 8.98 -38.24 -19.91
C ILE A 231 10.04 -38.76 -20.89
N PRO A 232 9.98 -40.05 -21.29
CA PRO A 232 11.03 -40.68 -22.08
C PRO A 232 10.96 -40.33 -23.58
N VAL A 233 9.79 -39.97 -24.11
CA VAL A 233 9.61 -39.64 -25.53
C VAL A 233 9.84 -38.15 -25.74
N ASP A 234 10.88 -37.79 -26.49
CA ASP A 234 11.30 -36.39 -26.70
C ASP A 234 10.18 -35.51 -27.24
N SER A 235 9.44 -35.96 -28.26
CA SER A 235 8.34 -35.19 -28.84
C SER A 235 7.26 -34.87 -27.80
N THR A 236 6.84 -35.87 -27.01
CA THR A 236 5.82 -35.72 -25.97
C THR A 236 6.32 -34.84 -24.82
N LYS A 237 7.59 -34.99 -24.43
CA LYS A 237 8.26 -34.20 -23.41
C LYS A 237 8.24 -32.71 -23.75
N TYR A 238 8.63 -32.34 -24.97
CA TYR A 238 8.65 -30.94 -25.38
C TYR A 238 7.25 -30.37 -25.58
N ILE A 239 6.30 -31.15 -26.13
CA ILE A 239 4.91 -30.72 -26.29
C ILE A 239 4.26 -30.44 -24.92
N LEU A 240 4.34 -31.37 -23.96
CA LEU A 240 3.72 -31.19 -22.65
C LEU A 240 4.37 -30.06 -21.84
N SER A 241 5.70 -29.95 -21.90
CA SER A 241 6.44 -28.82 -21.31
C SER A 241 6.03 -27.48 -21.92
N GLY A 242 5.87 -27.42 -23.25
CA GLY A 242 5.42 -26.24 -23.97
C GLY A 242 4.00 -25.83 -23.60
N VAL A 243 3.06 -26.79 -23.53
CA VAL A 243 1.68 -26.54 -23.09
C VAL A 243 1.65 -26.04 -21.65
N ALA A 244 2.40 -26.68 -20.74
CA ALA A 244 2.49 -26.24 -19.34
C ALA A 244 3.07 -24.82 -19.23
N LEU A 245 4.07 -24.46 -20.05
CA LEU A 245 4.62 -23.10 -20.10
C LEU A 245 3.58 -22.08 -20.55
N ILE A 246 2.83 -22.36 -21.63
CA ILE A 246 1.78 -21.46 -22.14
C ILE A 246 0.69 -21.26 -21.08
N LEU A 247 0.23 -22.34 -20.44
CA LEU A 247 -0.76 -22.27 -19.36
C LEU A 247 -0.23 -21.49 -18.14
N GLY A 248 1.04 -21.68 -17.78
CA GLY A 248 1.69 -20.93 -16.71
C GLY A 248 1.77 -19.43 -17.01
N ILE A 249 2.11 -19.04 -18.24
CA ILE A 249 2.12 -17.65 -18.68
C ILE A 249 0.70 -17.08 -18.68
N ALA A 250 -0.27 -17.81 -19.24
CA ALA A 250 -1.66 -17.37 -19.30
C ALA A 250 -2.26 -17.15 -17.89
N THR A 251 -2.02 -18.07 -16.96
CA THR A 251 -2.46 -17.92 -15.56
C THR A 251 -1.76 -16.76 -14.87
N GLY A 252 -0.46 -16.56 -15.11
CA GLY A 252 0.29 -15.40 -14.61
C GLY A 252 -0.27 -14.06 -15.11
N VAL A 253 -0.55 -13.95 -16.41
CA VAL A 253 -1.15 -12.76 -17.04
C VAL A 253 -2.56 -12.53 -16.48
N TYR A 254 -3.37 -13.58 -16.36
CA TYR A 254 -4.72 -13.49 -15.81
C TYR A 254 -4.73 -12.98 -14.37
N GLU A 255 -3.87 -13.51 -13.50
CA GLU A 255 -3.75 -13.02 -12.12
C GLU A 255 -3.18 -11.61 -12.04
N PHE A 256 -2.28 -11.24 -12.97
CA PHE A 256 -1.77 -9.86 -13.07
C PHE A 256 -2.88 -8.86 -13.46
N ILE A 257 -3.72 -9.20 -14.43
CA ILE A 257 -4.88 -8.38 -14.82
C ILE A 257 -5.84 -8.26 -13.64
N LYS A 258 -6.18 -9.38 -12.99
CA LYS A 258 -7.02 -9.40 -11.78
C LYS A 258 -6.45 -8.53 -10.67
N LEU A 259 -5.13 -8.52 -10.48
CA LEU A 259 -4.48 -7.69 -9.47
C LEU A 259 -4.68 -6.20 -9.73
N ARG A 260 -4.75 -5.77 -10.99
CA ARG A 260 -5.09 -4.38 -11.35
C ARG A 260 -6.59 -4.09 -11.24
N ALA A 261 -7.43 -5.11 -11.38
CA ALA A 261 -8.88 -5.00 -11.21
C ALA A 261 -9.36 -5.00 -9.75
N ARG A 262 -8.45 -5.12 -8.77
CA ARG A 262 -8.78 -4.98 -7.33
C ARG A 262 -8.98 -3.51 -6.99
N VAL A 263 -10.18 -3.03 -7.29
CA VAL A 263 -10.65 -1.67 -7.03
C VAL A 263 -11.89 -1.75 -6.16
N ILE A 264 -12.09 -0.76 -5.31
CA ILE A 264 -13.26 -0.63 -4.45
C ILE A 264 -13.65 0.85 -4.41
N PHE A 265 -14.93 1.13 -4.25
CA PHE A 265 -15.46 2.48 -4.11
C PHE A 265 -16.26 2.54 -2.82
N GLU A 266 -15.55 2.85 -1.74
CA GLU A 266 -16.17 3.18 -0.47
C GLU A 266 -16.70 4.59 -0.51
N HIS A 267 -17.90 4.79 0.02
CA HIS A 267 -18.59 6.06 -0.15
C HIS A 267 -19.40 6.46 1.06
N TYR A 268 -19.44 7.77 1.31
CA TYR A 268 -20.40 8.40 2.18
C TYR A 268 -21.69 8.60 1.38
N HIS A 269 -22.74 7.87 1.74
CA HIS A 269 -24.05 7.96 1.11
C HIS A 269 -24.96 8.89 1.91
N TYR A 270 -25.53 9.91 1.24
CA TYR A 270 -26.54 10.76 1.84
C TYR A 270 -27.44 11.41 0.78
N TYR A 271 -28.59 11.92 1.23
CA TYR A 271 -29.46 12.74 0.41
C TYR A 271 -29.18 14.23 0.64
N ASP A 272 -28.81 14.95 -0.42
CA ASP A 272 -28.61 16.40 -0.42
C ASP A 272 -29.98 17.07 -0.62
N GLN A 273 -30.53 17.63 0.45
CA GLN A 273 -31.88 18.23 0.47
C GLN A 273 -31.94 19.50 -0.39
N ASP A 274 -30.89 20.32 -0.36
CA ASP A 274 -30.83 21.61 -1.06
C ASP A 274 -30.85 21.41 -2.58
N LYS A 275 -30.09 20.43 -3.07
CA LYS A 275 -29.97 20.12 -4.51
C LYS A 275 -30.86 18.96 -4.96
N GLN A 276 -31.65 18.39 -4.06
CA GLN A 276 -32.56 17.26 -4.29
C GLN A 276 -31.92 16.09 -5.04
N ARG A 277 -30.79 15.59 -4.53
CA ARG A 277 -30.00 14.54 -5.17
C ARG A 277 -29.40 13.57 -4.16
N GLU A 278 -29.27 12.31 -4.56
CA GLU A 278 -28.47 11.35 -3.80
C GLU A 278 -27.00 11.57 -4.10
N VAL A 279 -26.17 11.48 -3.07
CA VAL A 279 -24.73 11.72 -3.15
C VAL A 279 -23.98 10.50 -2.65
N PHE A 280 -23.02 10.05 -3.46
CA PHE A 280 -22.09 8.98 -3.16
C PHE A 280 -20.67 9.55 -3.24
N ALA A 281 -20.22 10.17 -2.15
CA ALA A 281 -18.91 10.82 -2.08
C ALA A 281 -17.82 9.80 -1.73
N ASN A 282 -16.71 9.77 -2.46
CA ASN A 282 -15.65 8.77 -2.28
C ASN A 282 -14.91 8.97 -0.94
N ALA A 283 -15.11 8.05 -0.01
CA ALA A 283 -14.49 8.10 1.31
C ALA A 283 -12.95 8.02 1.25
N LEU A 284 -12.42 7.33 0.24
CA LEU A 284 -10.98 7.13 0.07
C LEU A 284 -10.27 8.34 -0.55
N PHE A 285 -11.02 9.25 -1.19
CA PHE A 285 -10.46 10.43 -1.84
C PHE A 285 -10.18 11.57 -0.87
N GLU A 286 -10.93 11.65 0.24
CA GLU A 286 -10.88 12.78 1.18
C GLU A 286 -9.46 13.22 1.62
N PRO A 287 -8.52 12.30 1.96
CA PRO A 287 -7.16 12.69 2.35
C PRO A 287 -6.35 13.35 1.23
N PHE A 288 -6.81 13.23 -0.01
CA PHE A 288 -6.14 13.71 -1.21
C PHE A 288 -6.83 14.93 -1.83
N VAL A 289 -7.86 15.50 -1.19
CA VAL A 289 -8.59 16.67 -1.72
C VAL A 289 -7.62 17.79 -2.07
N TYR A 290 -6.77 18.22 -1.12
CA TYR A 290 -5.83 19.34 -1.27
C TYR A 290 -4.53 18.99 -2.03
N ASN A 291 -4.56 17.98 -2.89
CA ASN A 291 -3.38 17.66 -3.69
C ASN A 291 -3.17 18.70 -4.81
N GLU A 292 -1.92 19.12 -5.00
CA GLU A 292 -1.57 20.18 -5.96
C GLU A 292 -1.44 19.69 -7.40
N ASN A 293 -1.27 18.38 -7.63
CA ASN A 293 -0.94 17.85 -8.97
C ASN A 293 -2.18 17.50 -9.82
N TYR A 294 -3.33 17.26 -9.19
CA TYR A 294 -4.57 16.89 -9.87
C TYR A 294 -5.54 18.05 -9.90
N GLN A 295 -5.38 18.99 -10.83
CA GLN A 295 -6.16 20.23 -10.84
C GLN A 295 -7.32 20.23 -11.82
N ILE A 296 -7.38 19.27 -12.75
CA ILE A 296 -8.43 19.23 -13.78
C ILE A 296 -9.65 18.50 -13.20
N SER A 297 -10.67 19.27 -12.81
CA SER A 297 -11.94 18.77 -12.33
C SER A 297 -12.92 18.60 -13.49
N VAL A 298 -13.53 17.43 -13.61
CA VAL A 298 -14.44 17.11 -14.71
C VAL A 298 -15.72 16.51 -14.15
N VAL A 299 -16.85 16.99 -14.67
CA VAL A 299 -18.18 16.43 -14.38
C VAL A 299 -18.75 15.83 -15.65
N TYR A 300 -19.02 14.54 -15.62
CA TYR A 300 -19.69 13.80 -16.69
C TYR A 300 -21.15 13.58 -16.31
N GLN A 301 -22.08 13.98 -17.14
CA GLN A 301 -23.51 13.81 -16.94
C GLN A 301 -24.06 12.74 -17.88
N ILE A 302 -24.60 11.68 -17.29
CA ILE A 302 -25.04 10.45 -17.98
C ILE A 302 -26.54 10.26 -17.73
N ALA A 303 -27.35 10.10 -18.78
CA ALA A 303 -28.79 9.94 -18.67
C ALA A 303 -29.16 8.47 -18.41
N ILE A 304 -28.91 7.99 -17.19
CA ILE A 304 -29.10 6.58 -16.83
C ILE A 304 -29.66 6.42 -15.42
N ALA A 305 -30.42 5.34 -15.21
CA ALA A 305 -30.89 4.95 -13.89
C ALA A 305 -29.73 4.49 -12.98
N LEU A 306 -29.83 4.81 -11.68
CA LEU A 306 -28.82 4.50 -10.66
C LEU A 306 -28.40 3.02 -10.65
N THR A 307 -29.38 2.10 -10.71
CA THR A 307 -29.13 0.66 -10.66
C THR A 307 -28.34 0.13 -11.86
N GLN A 308 -28.56 0.71 -13.05
CA GLN A 308 -27.84 0.34 -14.26
C GLN A 308 -26.40 0.86 -14.22
N PHE A 309 -26.20 2.07 -13.69
CA PHE A 309 -24.87 2.63 -13.49
C PHE A 309 -24.05 1.83 -12.49
N GLN A 310 -24.63 1.49 -11.33
CA GLN A 310 -23.94 0.72 -10.28
C GLN A 310 -23.45 -0.65 -10.80
N LYS A 311 -24.19 -1.30 -11.72
CA LYS A 311 -23.74 -2.55 -12.38
C LYS A 311 -22.47 -2.36 -13.22
N LYS A 312 -22.27 -1.17 -13.80
CA LYS A 312 -21.12 -0.83 -14.65
C LYS A 312 -20.02 -0.08 -13.90
N LEU A 313 -20.28 0.40 -12.68
CA LEU A 313 -19.35 1.19 -11.86
C LEU A 313 -18.00 0.49 -11.67
N GLN A 314 -17.98 -0.83 -11.49
CA GLN A 314 -16.72 -1.57 -11.33
C GLN A 314 -15.80 -1.41 -12.55
N GLN A 315 -16.34 -1.40 -13.77
CA GLN A 315 -15.55 -1.24 -14.99
C GLN A 315 -15.00 0.20 -15.10
N VAL A 316 -15.80 1.19 -14.69
CA VAL A 316 -15.39 2.60 -14.58
C VAL A 316 -14.21 2.75 -13.61
N LEU A 317 -14.29 2.11 -12.43
CA LEU A 317 -13.20 2.12 -11.44
C LEU A 317 -11.93 1.44 -11.94
N ILE A 318 -12.06 0.32 -12.67
CA ILE A 318 -10.91 -0.37 -13.28
C ILE A 318 -10.21 0.55 -14.28
N TYR A 319 -10.98 1.25 -15.11
CA TYR A 319 -10.45 2.21 -16.08
C TYR A 319 -9.74 3.38 -15.39
N ALA A 320 -10.39 3.98 -14.38
CA ALA A 320 -9.79 5.04 -13.56
C ALA A 320 -8.46 4.59 -12.95
N ASN A 321 -8.41 3.35 -12.45
CA ASN A 321 -7.19 2.79 -11.88
C ASN A 321 -6.09 2.51 -12.89
N ALA A 322 -6.44 2.11 -14.11
CA ALA A 322 -5.48 1.94 -15.19
C ALA A 322 -4.89 3.27 -15.66
N LYS A 323 -5.72 4.34 -15.71
CA LYS A 323 -5.33 5.67 -16.21
C LYS A 323 -4.81 6.63 -15.14
N LYS A 324 -4.96 6.28 -13.86
CA LYS A 324 -4.41 6.97 -12.67
C LYS A 324 -5.04 8.34 -12.40
N PHE A 325 -6.37 8.42 -12.41
CA PHE A 325 -7.15 9.60 -12.04
C PHE A 325 -8.17 9.27 -10.96
N PHE A 326 -8.65 10.28 -10.25
CA PHE A 326 -9.58 10.10 -9.14
C PHE A 326 -11.03 10.18 -9.61
N ILE A 327 -11.87 9.30 -9.06
CA ILE A 327 -13.32 9.50 -9.04
C ILE A 327 -13.65 10.06 -7.66
N THR A 328 -14.08 11.32 -7.58
CA THR A 328 -14.26 12.02 -6.30
C THR A 328 -15.64 11.77 -5.72
N ALA A 329 -16.69 11.74 -6.55
CA ALA A 329 -18.04 11.44 -6.15
C ALA A 329 -18.90 11.07 -7.37
N TYR A 330 -20.07 10.48 -7.14
CA TYR A 330 -21.16 10.54 -8.11
C TYR A 330 -22.47 10.95 -7.43
N THR A 331 -23.34 11.64 -8.16
CA THR A 331 -24.65 12.07 -7.65
C THR A 331 -25.77 11.70 -8.59
N TYR A 332 -26.97 11.47 -8.08
CA TYR A 332 -28.14 11.10 -8.85
C TYR A 332 -29.32 12.03 -8.56
N ASP A 333 -29.87 12.67 -9.60
CA ASP A 333 -30.99 13.61 -9.52
C ASP A 333 -32.30 13.04 -10.10
N LYS A 334 -32.50 11.73 -9.98
CA LYS A 334 -33.61 10.93 -10.53
C LYS A 334 -33.61 10.75 -12.06
N LYS A 335 -32.86 11.55 -12.81
CA LYS A 335 -32.77 11.46 -14.27
C LYS A 335 -31.34 11.26 -14.76
N PHE A 336 -30.39 11.95 -14.13
CA PHE A 336 -29.00 11.95 -14.54
C PHE A 336 -28.10 11.52 -13.41
N ILE A 337 -27.01 10.87 -13.78
CA ILE A 337 -25.86 10.62 -12.92
C ILE A 337 -24.77 11.60 -13.30
N LYS A 338 -24.31 12.37 -12.31
CA LYS A 338 -23.15 13.25 -12.44
C LYS A 338 -21.96 12.57 -11.80
N LEU A 339 -20.99 12.17 -12.60
CA LEU A 339 -19.74 11.56 -12.17
C LEU A 339 -18.66 12.65 -12.08
N TYR A 340 -18.14 12.87 -10.88
CA TYR A 340 -17.12 13.86 -10.58
C TYR A 340 -15.75 13.17 -10.58
N CYS A 341 -14.79 13.73 -11.33
CA CYS A 341 -13.45 13.19 -11.48
C CYS A 341 -12.38 14.27 -11.38
N GLU A 342 -11.20 13.89 -10.92
CA GLU A 342 -10.01 14.74 -10.93
C GLU A 342 -8.86 14.09 -11.68
N PHE A 343 -8.33 14.82 -12.65
CA PHE A 343 -7.20 14.43 -13.49
C PHE A 343 -5.96 15.24 -13.17
N HIS A 344 -4.81 14.62 -13.43
CA HIS A 344 -3.50 15.28 -13.35
C HIS A 344 -3.46 16.47 -14.31
N ASN A 345 -2.77 17.54 -13.97
CA ASN A 345 -2.62 18.75 -14.81
C ASN A 345 -2.11 18.44 -16.23
N GLU A 346 -1.29 17.42 -16.41
CA GLU A 346 -0.78 16.96 -17.73
C GLU A 346 -1.71 16.01 -18.50
N ASP A 347 -2.87 15.62 -17.94
CA ASP A 347 -3.69 14.51 -18.44
C ASP A 347 -4.94 14.94 -19.26
N GLU A 348 -4.93 16.10 -19.92
CA GLU A 348 -6.07 16.59 -20.72
C GLU A 348 -6.57 15.58 -21.77
N LEU A 349 -5.66 14.95 -22.52
CA LEU A 349 -6.04 13.92 -23.51
C LEU A 349 -6.73 12.71 -22.88
N LYS A 350 -6.49 12.43 -21.60
CA LYS A 350 -7.15 11.30 -20.90
C LYS A 350 -8.58 11.63 -20.49
N VAL A 351 -8.91 12.91 -20.33
CA VAL A 351 -10.27 13.38 -20.07
C VAL A 351 -11.18 12.97 -21.23
N HIS A 352 -10.79 13.32 -22.46
CA HIS A 352 -11.55 12.94 -23.66
C HIS A 352 -11.59 11.43 -23.88
N LYS A 353 -10.47 10.72 -23.72
CA LYS A 353 -10.46 9.24 -23.82
C LYS A 353 -11.32 8.56 -22.74
N PHE A 354 -11.61 9.24 -21.64
CA PHE A 354 -12.52 8.72 -20.63
C PHE A 354 -13.98 9.00 -21.01
N LEU A 355 -14.26 10.16 -21.62
CA LEU A 355 -15.55 10.42 -22.26
C LEU A 355 -15.90 9.33 -23.27
N ASP A 356 -15.02 9.07 -24.25
CA ASP A 356 -15.22 8.03 -25.28
C ASP A 356 -15.49 6.65 -24.65
N PHE A 357 -14.76 6.34 -23.58
CA PHE A 357 -14.95 5.11 -22.83
C PHE A 357 -16.33 5.06 -22.15
N LEU A 358 -16.77 6.15 -21.51
CA LEU A 358 -18.06 6.21 -20.86
C LEU A 358 -19.20 6.13 -21.89
N GLU A 359 -19.09 6.82 -23.03
CA GLU A 359 -20.10 6.78 -24.09
C GLU A 359 -20.21 5.38 -24.69
N ALA A 360 -19.09 4.71 -24.96
CA ALA A 360 -19.09 3.30 -25.40
C ALA A 360 -19.63 2.36 -24.32
N GLN A 361 -19.35 2.65 -23.05
CA GLN A 361 -19.77 1.82 -21.93
C GLN A 361 -21.27 1.93 -21.66
N PHE A 362 -21.86 3.11 -21.84
CA PHE A 362 -23.26 3.39 -21.55
C PHE A 362 -24.16 3.47 -22.79
N ASN A 363 -23.58 3.47 -24.01
CA ASN A 363 -24.27 3.65 -25.29
C ASN A 363 -25.13 4.91 -25.32
N ASP A 364 -24.61 6.01 -24.78
CA ASP A 364 -25.34 7.27 -24.64
C ASP A 364 -24.38 8.45 -24.82
N GLN A 365 -24.89 9.59 -25.25
CA GLN A 365 -24.11 10.83 -25.36
C GLN A 365 -23.96 11.47 -23.98
N ILE A 366 -22.72 11.77 -23.60
CA ILE A 366 -22.41 12.24 -22.25
C ILE A 366 -22.02 13.71 -22.30
N GLN A 367 -22.70 14.54 -21.53
CA GLN A 367 -22.30 15.94 -21.38
C GLN A 367 -21.12 16.04 -20.43
N MET A 368 -20.11 16.81 -20.81
CA MET A 368 -18.87 16.97 -20.04
C MET A 368 -18.62 18.44 -19.75
N VAL A 369 -18.35 18.75 -18.48
CA VAL A 369 -17.92 20.07 -18.04
C VAL A 369 -16.54 19.97 -17.42
N ILE A 370 -15.54 20.58 -18.06
CA ILE A 370 -14.15 20.64 -17.58
C ILE A 370 -13.93 21.98 -16.88
N ARG A 371 -13.28 21.96 -15.71
CA ARG A 371 -12.86 23.14 -14.96
C ARG A 371 -11.49 22.89 -14.33
N GLU A 372 -10.63 23.89 -14.35
CA GLU A 372 -9.40 23.88 -13.56
C GLU A 372 -9.74 24.34 -12.13
N ASP A 373 -9.51 23.48 -11.13
CA ASP A 373 -9.83 23.74 -9.73
C ASP A 373 -8.58 23.59 -8.86
N LYS A 374 -7.68 24.59 -8.95
CA LYS A 374 -6.43 24.63 -8.19
C LYS A 374 -6.66 24.67 -6.68
N TYR A 375 -7.72 25.36 -6.26
CA TYR A 375 -8.04 25.59 -4.84
C TYR A 375 -9.10 24.63 -4.28
N LYS A 376 -9.55 23.64 -5.05
CA LYS A 376 -10.47 22.57 -4.59
C LYS A 376 -11.85 23.03 -4.13
N THR A 377 -12.22 24.24 -4.57
CA THR A 377 -13.47 24.90 -4.22
C THR A 377 -14.70 24.14 -4.71
N LEU A 378 -14.58 23.38 -5.80
CA LEU A 378 -15.69 22.64 -6.39
C LEU A 378 -16.07 21.44 -5.52
N TYR A 379 -15.08 20.72 -4.98
CA TYR A 379 -15.32 19.60 -4.07
C TYR A 379 -15.88 20.10 -2.73
N GLU A 380 -15.29 21.15 -2.18
CA GLU A 380 -15.70 21.72 -0.89
C GLU A 380 -17.15 22.21 -0.90
N LYS A 381 -17.52 23.00 -1.92
CA LYS A 381 -18.86 23.57 -2.07
C LYS A 381 -19.92 22.51 -2.39
N ASN A 382 -19.54 21.42 -3.06
CA ASN A 382 -20.50 20.40 -3.45
C ASN A 382 -20.68 19.29 -2.41
N PHE A 383 -19.69 19.05 -1.55
CA PHE A 383 -19.66 17.88 -0.68
C PHE A 383 -19.14 18.22 0.72
N PHE A 384 -17.87 18.63 0.86
CA PHE A 384 -17.15 18.59 2.15
C PHE A 384 -17.81 19.41 3.28
N HIS A 385 -18.36 20.58 2.97
CA HIS A 385 -18.99 21.45 3.98
C HIS A 385 -20.50 21.23 4.13
N GLN A 386 -21.08 20.23 3.45
CA GLN A 386 -22.50 19.93 3.61
C GLN A 386 -22.74 19.21 4.95
N PRO A 387 -23.73 19.62 5.77
CA PRO A 387 -24.04 18.95 7.04
C PRO A 387 -24.27 17.44 6.88
N ASN A 388 -24.99 17.05 5.82
CA ASN A 388 -25.29 15.66 5.53
C ASN A 388 -24.03 14.84 5.16
N TYR A 389 -23.01 15.48 4.58
CA TYR A 389 -21.71 14.85 4.35
C TYR A 389 -21.00 14.56 5.68
N ILE A 390 -21.00 15.54 6.60
CA ILE A 390 -20.36 15.40 7.93
C ILE A 390 -21.01 14.27 8.72
N ILE A 391 -22.34 14.20 8.71
CA ILE A 391 -23.12 13.14 9.34
C ILE A 391 -22.81 11.79 8.69
N ALA A 392 -22.92 11.69 7.35
CA ALA A 392 -22.69 10.44 6.63
C ALA A 392 -21.27 9.89 6.85
N ARG A 393 -20.28 10.77 6.97
CA ARG A 393 -18.92 10.40 7.31
C ARG A 393 -18.84 9.76 8.70
N ALA A 394 -19.44 10.37 9.71
CA ALA A 394 -19.42 9.83 11.06
C ALA A 394 -20.17 8.49 11.15
N LEU A 395 -21.32 8.40 10.50
CA LEU A 395 -22.10 7.15 10.42
C LEU A 395 -21.30 6.05 9.74
N TYR A 396 -20.65 6.34 8.61
CA TYR A 396 -19.80 5.36 7.93
C TYR A 396 -18.65 4.87 8.83
N LEU A 397 -18.00 5.77 9.58
CA LEU A 397 -16.93 5.38 10.52
C LEU A 397 -17.48 4.54 11.68
N ALA A 398 -18.67 4.86 12.18
CA ALA A 398 -19.37 4.08 13.21
C ALA A 398 -19.75 2.68 12.72
N ASP A 399 -20.26 2.57 11.49
CA ASP A 399 -20.61 1.30 10.85
C ASP A 399 -19.38 0.40 10.69
N ILE A 400 -18.22 0.96 10.32
CA ILE A 400 -16.96 0.21 10.27
C ILE A 400 -16.60 -0.36 11.65
N LEU A 401 -16.79 0.40 12.73
CA LEU A 401 -16.51 -0.08 14.09
C LEU A 401 -17.46 -1.20 14.51
N ASP A 402 -18.74 -1.07 14.17
CA ASP A 402 -19.74 -2.11 14.39
C ASP A 402 -19.43 -3.37 13.61
N GLU A 403 -18.96 -3.24 12.36
CA GLU A 403 -18.48 -4.36 11.57
C GLU A 403 -17.30 -5.10 12.23
N LEU A 404 -16.44 -4.38 12.94
CA LEU A 404 -15.33 -4.93 13.72
C LEU A 404 -15.75 -5.49 15.09
N GLU A 405 -17.05 -5.50 15.39
CA GLU A 405 -17.63 -5.92 16.67
C GLU A 405 -17.18 -5.04 17.86
N ILE A 406 -16.77 -3.79 17.60
CA ILE A 406 -16.37 -2.82 18.62
C ILE A 406 -17.63 -2.06 19.08
N ARG A 407 -18.24 -2.52 20.17
CA ARG A 407 -19.49 -1.96 20.72
C ARG A 407 -19.29 -0.94 21.84
N SER A 408 -18.08 -0.40 21.98
CA SER A 408 -17.76 0.59 23.01
C SER A 408 -18.39 1.96 22.69
N LYS A 409 -18.35 2.87 23.66
CA LYS A 409 -18.63 4.29 23.39
C LYS A 409 -17.61 4.79 22.38
N VAL A 410 -18.06 5.62 21.45
CA VAL A 410 -17.22 6.30 20.47
C VAL A 410 -17.05 7.76 20.86
N ILE A 411 -15.88 8.32 20.53
CA ILE A 411 -15.56 9.73 20.73
C ILE A 411 -15.64 10.41 19.37
N ILE A 412 -16.63 11.27 19.20
CA ILE A 412 -16.76 12.13 18.02
C ILE A 412 -15.96 13.40 18.31
N SER A 413 -14.86 13.58 17.59
CA SER A 413 -13.98 14.73 17.74
C SER A 413 -14.16 15.70 16.59
N PHE A 414 -14.59 16.91 16.92
CA PHE A 414 -14.75 18.01 16.00
C PHE A 414 -13.58 18.97 16.09
N VAL A 415 -13.04 19.36 14.95
CA VAL A 415 -12.15 20.50 14.81
C VAL A 415 -12.94 21.63 14.17
N VAL A 416 -13.00 22.76 14.86
CA VAL A 416 -13.77 23.94 14.45
C VAL A 416 -12.95 25.20 14.69
N TYR A 417 -13.26 26.29 13.97
CA TYR A 417 -12.64 27.59 14.20
C TYR A 417 -13.68 28.69 14.41
N PHE A 418 -13.27 29.72 15.15
CA PHE A 418 -14.04 30.92 15.42
C PHE A 418 -13.23 32.16 15.03
N ASN A 419 -13.93 33.19 14.55
CA ASN A 419 -13.31 34.46 14.15
C ASN A 419 -13.19 35.43 15.32
N THR A 420 -14.06 35.32 16.34
CA THR A 420 -14.06 36.20 17.51
C THR A 420 -13.96 35.41 18.81
N ASN A 421 -13.31 36.00 19.82
CA ASN A 421 -13.10 35.35 21.11
C ASN A 421 -14.41 35.33 21.92
N GLU A 422 -15.31 36.29 21.66
CA GLU A 422 -16.64 36.35 22.26
C GLU A 422 -17.49 35.15 21.83
N ASP A 423 -17.51 34.83 20.53
CA ASP A 423 -18.20 33.66 19.98
C ASP A 423 -17.66 32.35 20.60
N LEU A 424 -16.32 32.21 20.68
CA LEU A 424 -15.69 31.05 21.30
C LEU A 424 -16.03 30.95 22.80
N HIS A 425 -16.03 32.08 23.52
CA HIS A 425 -16.37 32.11 24.94
C HIS A 425 -17.83 31.69 25.15
N ALA A 426 -18.77 32.21 24.35
CA ALA A 426 -20.18 31.82 24.43
C ALA A 426 -20.36 30.32 24.14
N PHE A 427 -19.66 29.79 23.14
CA PHE A 427 -19.66 28.37 22.81
C PHE A 427 -19.09 27.49 23.95
N SER A 428 -18.05 27.97 24.63
CA SER A 428 -17.38 27.25 25.72
C SER A 428 -18.25 27.00 26.96
N LEU A 429 -19.31 27.80 27.13
CA LEU A 429 -20.28 27.60 28.21
C LEU A 429 -21.05 26.29 28.05
N LYS A 430 -21.19 25.79 26.81
CA LYS A 430 -21.92 24.57 26.48
C LYS A 430 -21.01 23.37 26.26
N TYR A 431 -19.82 23.59 25.70
CA TYR A 431 -18.91 22.51 25.31
C TYR A 431 -17.50 22.70 25.88
N ASN A 432 -16.98 21.62 26.47
CA ASN A 432 -15.56 21.54 26.80
C ASN A 432 -14.73 21.47 25.51
N TYR A 433 -13.69 22.30 25.43
CA TYR A 433 -12.84 22.37 24.26
C TYR A 433 -11.35 22.36 24.61
N LYS A 434 -10.54 21.95 23.64
CA LYS A 434 -9.08 22.01 23.69
C LYS A 434 -8.57 22.93 22.59
N TYR A 435 -7.82 23.96 22.97
CA TYR A 435 -7.28 24.92 22.00
C TYR A 435 -6.12 24.31 21.18
N LEU A 436 -6.18 24.44 19.86
CA LEU A 436 -5.18 23.90 18.93
C LEU A 436 -4.22 24.99 18.45
N ARG A 437 -3.22 25.32 19.29
CA ARG A 437 -2.23 26.38 19.02
C ARG A 437 -1.46 26.23 17.72
N LYS A 438 -1.22 25.00 17.25
CA LYS A 438 -0.41 24.72 16.05
C LYS A 438 -1.13 24.98 14.72
N ILE A 439 -2.47 25.04 14.73
CA ILE A 439 -3.30 25.17 13.52
C ILE A 439 -3.99 26.54 13.50
N SER A 440 -4.01 27.25 14.61
CA SER A 440 -4.57 28.60 14.70
C SER A 440 -3.67 29.60 13.97
N TYR A 441 -4.22 30.31 12.99
CA TYR A 441 -3.57 31.42 12.28
C TYR A 441 -4.09 32.76 12.82
N ASP A 442 -3.39 33.85 12.52
CA ASP A 442 -3.81 35.20 12.92
C ASP A 442 -5.26 35.48 12.47
N GLY A 443 -6.14 35.70 13.44
CA GLY A 443 -7.58 35.95 13.21
C GLY A 443 -8.51 34.73 13.33
N HIS A 444 -8.00 33.51 13.50
CA HIS A 444 -8.83 32.30 13.62
C HIS A 444 -8.42 31.43 14.82
N MET A 445 -9.32 31.30 15.79
CA MET A 445 -9.13 30.45 16.97
C MET A 445 -9.64 29.05 16.69
N THR A 446 -8.73 28.09 16.53
CA THR A 446 -9.08 26.69 16.24
C THR A 446 -9.15 25.88 17.52
N VAL A 447 -10.26 25.16 17.71
CA VAL A 447 -10.52 24.34 18.90
C VAL A 447 -10.97 22.93 18.52
N GLN A 448 -10.67 21.99 19.41
CA GLN A 448 -11.13 20.60 19.34
C GLN A 448 -12.20 20.37 20.40
N VAL A 449 -13.33 19.78 20.01
CA VAL A 449 -14.42 19.37 20.92
C VAL A 449 -14.63 17.87 20.78
N ASP A 450 -14.62 17.16 21.89
CA ASP A 450 -14.78 15.71 21.93
C ASP A 450 -16.12 15.35 22.59
N LEU A 451 -17.01 14.71 21.84
CA LEU A 451 -18.31 14.23 22.32
C LEU A 451 -18.28 12.71 22.48
N GLN A 452 -18.53 12.23 23.69
CA GLN A 452 -18.65 10.79 23.95
C GLN A 452 -20.09 10.34 23.75
N VAL A 453 -20.32 9.40 22.84
CA VAL A 453 -21.66 8.85 22.56
C VAL A 453 -21.61 7.33 22.43
N PRO A 454 -22.72 6.62 22.74
CA PRO A 454 -22.84 5.21 22.37
C PRO A 454 -22.68 5.03 20.85
N ASN A 455 -22.07 3.91 20.42
CA ASN A 455 -22.00 3.58 18.99
C ASN A 455 -23.39 3.16 18.49
N THR A 456 -24.21 4.12 18.11
CA THR A 456 -25.57 3.91 17.60
C THR A 456 -25.87 4.98 16.60
N SER A 457 -26.17 4.59 15.35
CA SER A 457 -26.29 5.51 14.21
C SER A 457 -27.21 6.70 14.50
N TYR A 458 -28.39 6.44 15.06
CA TYR A 458 -29.35 7.50 15.41
C TYR A 458 -28.82 8.50 16.46
N ILE A 459 -28.11 8.02 17.49
CA ILE A 459 -27.57 8.87 18.55
C ILE A 459 -26.42 9.73 18.00
N ILE A 460 -25.55 9.12 17.19
CA ILE A 460 -24.43 9.79 16.52
C ILE A 460 -24.98 10.90 15.61
N GLU A 461 -25.94 10.59 14.76
CA GLU A 461 -26.58 11.57 13.86
C GLU A 461 -27.19 12.74 14.64
N THR A 462 -28.02 12.45 15.64
CA THR A 462 -28.69 13.46 16.45
C THR A 462 -27.68 14.38 17.14
N LYS A 463 -26.62 13.82 17.72
CA LYS A 463 -25.59 14.60 18.43
C LYS A 463 -24.75 15.46 17.50
N ILE A 464 -24.47 14.98 16.29
CA ILE A 464 -23.78 15.78 15.27
C ILE A 464 -24.68 16.92 14.80
N GLN A 465 -25.98 16.67 14.56
CA GLN A 465 -26.93 17.70 14.17
C GLN A 465 -27.07 18.79 15.24
N GLU A 466 -27.24 18.41 16.51
CA GLU A 466 -27.25 19.33 17.66
C GLU A 466 -25.97 20.19 17.69
N PHE A 467 -24.80 19.54 17.57
CA PHE A 467 -23.52 20.24 17.59
C PHE A 467 -23.35 21.21 16.41
N LEU A 468 -23.72 20.81 15.19
CA LEU A 468 -23.63 21.68 14.01
C LEU A 468 -24.60 22.85 14.10
N LEU A 469 -25.79 22.65 14.67
CA LEU A 469 -26.74 23.73 14.92
C LEU A 469 -26.19 24.74 15.95
N ASP A 470 -25.63 24.24 17.05
CA ASP A 470 -24.99 25.11 18.04
C ASP A 470 -23.81 25.86 17.43
N LEU A 471 -23.00 25.19 16.62
CA LEU A 471 -21.89 25.82 15.91
C LEU A 471 -22.37 27.01 15.07
N LEU A 472 -23.49 26.86 14.35
CA LEU A 472 -24.11 27.94 13.58
C LEU A 472 -24.61 29.09 14.47
N ILE A 473 -25.23 28.78 15.62
CA ILE A 473 -25.72 29.78 16.57
C ILE A 473 -24.58 30.66 17.10
N TYR A 474 -23.42 30.05 17.35
CA TYR A 474 -22.23 30.73 17.87
C TYR A 474 -21.23 31.14 16.78
N ASN A 475 -21.64 31.29 15.52
CA ASN A 475 -20.79 31.71 14.40
C ASN A 475 -19.47 30.91 14.23
N GLY A 476 -19.48 29.64 14.63
CA GLY A 476 -18.37 28.73 14.45
C GLY A 476 -18.35 28.12 13.06
N HIS A 477 -17.17 27.72 12.61
CA HIS A 477 -16.96 27.11 11.31
C HIS A 477 -16.36 25.71 11.43
N TYR A 478 -16.94 24.76 10.70
CA TYR A 478 -16.49 23.37 10.68
C TYR A 478 -15.21 23.23 9.85
N VAL A 479 -14.22 22.52 10.41
CA VAL A 479 -13.01 22.11 9.69
C VAL A 479 -13.03 20.61 9.40
N ARG A 480 -13.21 19.79 10.44
CA ARG A 480 -13.07 18.34 10.32
C ARG A 480 -13.77 17.60 11.46
N ILE A 481 -14.18 16.36 11.18
CA ILE A 481 -14.68 15.39 12.14
C ILE A 481 -13.77 14.15 12.12
N ASN A 482 -13.45 13.63 13.28
CA ASN A 482 -12.81 12.34 13.45
C ASN A 482 -13.64 11.51 14.44
N LEU A 483 -13.57 10.19 14.32
CA LEU A 483 -14.26 9.28 15.21
C LEU A 483 -13.24 8.30 15.78
N TYR A 484 -13.19 8.20 17.10
CA TYR A 484 -12.27 7.35 17.86
C TYR A 484 -13.05 6.35 18.72
N TYR A 485 -12.42 5.25 19.13
CA TYR A 485 -12.98 4.26 20.06
C TYR A 485 -12.09 4.07 21.29
#